data_AF-A0A8E2EU78-F1
#
_entry.id   AF-A0A8E2EU78-F1
#
_cell.length_a   1.000
_cell.length_b   1.000
_cell.length_c   1.000
_cell.angle_alpha   90.00
_cell.angle_beta   90.00
_cell.angle_gamma   90.00
#
_symmetry.space_group_name_H-M   'P 1'
#
loop_
_entity.id
_entity.type
_entity.pdbx_description
1 polymer ?
#
loop_
_entity_poly.entity_id
_entity_poly.type
_entity_poly.pdbx_seq_one_letter_code
_entity_poly.pdbx_strand_id
1 'polypeptide(L)'
;MVEATGEGRACAALELLFVTLHPLKVILASHMSFSLNYLPPHFQNIDAQCKAFGFGKPEGCDSFYDRTLNGTASPHRATQGNIPNPTKIVANLSSAYQIMNTTQRSYPVDKYSVTRFSFLVPKHSDRTIDYITSTIAINGTCKPISQKCNLRPENSTALFNCSGAFSGQLGQDSVAFTGCTPNIRGCVAARVDTYGNPALEQDREIIVDDKTNTLAFLLGCQVIVYNLNYTWVDGALRTANLSIADDDSAAMTRAFMPEGNSSTLPNWGIQFAYMTQVAALSSTSSQELANNYAAALERMVLALSASSWTPVNNTASQIRDMILVTKVSKWSFSLMVGLSILYIFLGLGLGLLVSFSNPTGLREVQARLDVFGLTASKFEDPNRVGAPTSRIEDMYAEREGKGRSVRLQMVQTEEGGWDWMSKRPLDETSSGDART
;
A
#
# COMPACT_ATOMS: atom_id res chain seq x y z
N MET A 1 75.42 17.77 23.82
CA MET A 1 74.84 16.44 24.08
C MET A 1 73.34 16.58 24.20
N VAL A 2 72.64 16.12 23.18
CA VAL A 2 71.35 15.38 23.13
C VAL A 2 71.05 15.35 21.63
N GLU A 3 71.41 14.22 21.05
CA GLU A 3 71.27 13.88 19.64
C GLU A 3 69.79 13.55 19.40
N ALA A 4 69.05 14.47 18.77
CA ALA A 4 67.66 14.25 18.40
C ALA A 4 67.64 13.40 17.12
N THR A 5 67.55 12.10 17.31
CA THR A 5 67.41 11.04 16.32
C THR A 5 66.13 11.21 15.47
N GLY A 6 66.20 10.73 14.22
CA GLY A 6 65.19 10.88 13.17
C GLY A 6 63.83 10.19 13.39
N GLU A 7 63.34 10.05 14.61
CA GLU A 7 62.03 9.44 14.92
C GLU A 7 60.83 10.38 14.66
N GLY A 8 61.04 11.70 14.61
CA GLY A 8 59.95 12.67 14.37
C GLY A 8 59.35 12.63 12.96
N ARG A 9 60.03 12.03 11.97
CA ARG A 9 59.53 11.92 10.59
C ARG A 9 58.58 10.73 10.39
N ALA A 10 58.70 9.67 11.21
CA ALA A 10 57.82 8.52 11.13
C ALA A 10 56.44 8.81 11.74
N CYS A 11 56.37 9.55 12.85
CA CYS A 11 55.09 9.89 13.49
C CYS A 11 54.23 10.85 12.65
N ALA A 12 54.82 11.86 11.99
CA ALA A 12 54.06 12.78 11.14
C ALA A 12 53.50 12.10 9.87
N ALA A 13 54.22 11.12 9.31
CA ALA A 13 53.72 10.31 8.19
C ALA A 13 52.61 9.34 8.61
N LEU A 14 52.65 8.82 9.84
CA LEU A 14 51.63 7.91 10.38
C LEU A 14 50.32 8.63 10.70
N GLU A 15 50.36 9.87 11.21
CA GLU A 15 49.15 10.66 11.46
C GLU A 15 48.47 11.12 10.16
N LEU A 16 49.23 11.45 9.12
CA LEU A 16 48.66 11.76 7.79
C LEU A 16 48.00 10.53 7.14
N LEU A 17 48.52 9.33 7.38
CA LEU A 17 47.91 8.06 6.97
C LEU A 17 46.60 7.77 7.73
N PHE A 18 46.53 8.08 9.02
CA PHE A 18 45.31 7.88 9.82
C PHE A 18 44.16 8.81 9.45
N VAL A 19 44.46 10.07 9.08
CA VAL A 19 43.46 11.06 8.63
C VAL A 19 42.97 10.75 7.21
N THR A 20 43.81 10.20 6.34
CA THR A 20 43.43 9.83 4.96
C THR A 20 42.72 8.48 4.84
N LEU A 21 42.89 7.55 5.78
CA LEU A 21 42.24 6.23 5.78
C LEU A 21 40.86 6.19 6.45
N HIS A 22 40.51 7.17 7.28
CA HIS A 22 39.16 7.27 7.88
C HIS A 22 38.00 7.35 6.86
N PRO A 23 38.07 8.15 5.78
CA PRO A 23 37.01 8.15 4.76
C PRO A 23 36.93 6.83 3.97
N LEU A 24 38.03 6.07 3.85
CA LEU A 24 38.02 4.77 3.16
C LEU A 24 37.23 3.70 3.93
N LYS A 25 37.28 3.74 5.27
CA LYS A 25 36.51 2.83 6.15
C LYS A 25 35.00 3.08 6.07
N VAL A 26 34.58 4.33 5.85
CA VAL A 26 33.17 4.70 5.67
C VAL A 26 32.63 4.26 4.30
N ILE A 27 33.49 4.23 3.27
CA ILE A 27 33.12 3.79 1.91
C ILE A 27 33.06 2.26 1.79
N LEU A 28 33.86 1.51 2.56
CA LEU A 28 33.83 0.04 2.57
C LEU A 28 32.69 -0.55 3.40
N ALA A 29 32.08 0.21 4.31
CA ALA A 29 30.94 -0.24 5.12
C ALA A 29 29.59 -0.19 4.37
N SER A 30 29.52 0.49 3.22
CA SER A 30 28.31 0.61 2.40
C SER A 30 28.28 -0.47 1.32
N HIS A 31 27.99 -1.71 1.75
CA HIS A 31 27.46 -2.75 0.86
C HIS A 31 26.11 -2.32 0.29
N MET A 32 26.11 -1.54 -0.79
CA MET A 32 24.91 -1.24 -1.59
C MET A 32 24.75 -2.32 -2.66
N SER A 33 23.86 -3.27 -2.37
CA SER A 33 23.39 -4.27 -3.32
C SER A 33 22.66 -3.58 -4.47
N PHE A 34 23.32 -3.44 -5.63
CA PHE A 34 22.68 -3.06 -6.87
C PHE A 34 21.96 -4.28 -7.46
N SER A 35 20.64 -4.35 -7.32
CA SER A 35 19.81 -5.21 -8.16
C SER A 35 19.05 -4.35 -9.16
N LEU A 36 19.49 -4.40 -10.42
CA LEU A 36 18.71 -3.94 -11.56
C LEU A 36 17.89 -5.13 -12.02
N ASN A 37 16.56 -5.04 -11.91
CA ASN A 37 15.61 -5.36 -12.97
C ASN A 37 14.19 -5.09 -12.46
N TYR A 38 13.42 -4.34 -13.25
CA TYR A 38 11.96 -4.36 -13.17
C TYR A 38 11.54 -5.74 -13.70
N LEU A 39 11.63 -6.74 -12.83
CA LEU A 39 11.07 -8.05 -13.13
C LEU A 39 9.55 -7.85 -13.28
N PRO A 40 8.90 -8.49 -14.27
CA PRO A 40 7.45 -8.65 -14.21
C PRO A 40 7.09 -9.22 -12.83
N PRO A 41 5.89 -8.95 -12.27
CA PRO A 41 5.52 -9.45 -10.96
C PRO A 41 5.70 -10.96 -10.93
N HIS A 42 6.85 -11.39 -10.43
CA HIS A 42 7.12 -12.76 -10.09
C HIS A 42 6.36 -12.92 -8.79
N PHE A 43 5.17 -13.51 -8.89
CA PHE A 43 4.49 -14.07 -7.74
C PHE A 43 5.46 -15.07 -7.11
N GLN A 44 6.27 -14.61 -6.15
CA GLN A 44 7.06 -15.49 -5.33
C GLN A 44 6.08 -16.18 -4.38
N ASN A 45 6.23 -17.49 -4.28
CA ASN A 45 5.36 -18.37 -3.49
C ASN A 45 5.68 -18.24 -1.99
N ILE A 46 5.69 -17.01 -1.49
CA ILE A 46 5.98 -16.67 -0.09
C ILE A 46 4.61 -16.54 0.59
N ASP A 47 4.29 -17.49 1.46
CA ASP A 47 3.12 -17.49 2.35
C ASP A 47 1.72 -17.38 1.70
N ALA A 48 1.56 -17.85 0.46
CA ALA A 48 0.22 -18.07 -0.13
C ALA A 48 -0.67 -18.97 0.75
N GLN A 49 -0.08 -19.75 1.67
CA GLN A 49 -0.75 -20.67 2.57
C GLN A 49 -1.47 -20.02 3.78
N CYS A 50 -1.27 -18.74 4.09
CA CYS A 50 -1.76 -18.16 5.36
C CYS A 50 -2.91 -17.15 5.24
N LYS A 51 -3.33 -16.75 4.03
CA LYS A 51 -4.47 -15.83 3.84
C LYS A 51 -5.47 -16.39 2.84
N ALA A 52 -6.73 -16.51 3.29
CA ALA A 52 -7.85 -16.93 2.47
C ALA A 52 -8.66 -15.69 2.05
N PHE A 53 -8.50 -15.26 0.79
CA PHE A 53 -9.34 -14.21 0.20
C PHE A 53 -10.42 -14.77 -0.73
N GLY A 54 -10.35 -16.07 -1.02
CA GLY A 54 -11.34 -16.78 -1.83
C GLY A 54 -12.42 -17.44 -0.99
N PHE A 55 -13.43 -17.99 -1.68
CA PHE A 55 -14.53 -18.74 -1.08
C PHE A 55 -14.85 -19.97 -1.92
N GLY A 56 -15.18 -21.06 -1.25
CA GLY A 56 -15.49 -22.33 -1.90
C GLY A 56 -16.40 -23.20 -1.05
N LYS A 57 -16.71 -24.38 -1.61
CA LYS A 57 -17.52 -25.40 -0.95
C LYS A 57 -16.79 -25.94 0.30
N PRO A 58 -17.48 -26.11 1.44
CA PRO A 58 -16.91 -26.77 2.61
C PRO A 58 -16.52 -28.23 2.32
N GLU A 59 -15.48 -28.73 3.00
CA GLU A 59 -15.11 -30.15 2.92
C GLU A 59 -16.28 -31.04 3.39
N GLY A 60 -16.60 -32.08 2.62
CA GLY A 60 -17.69 -33.02 2.94
C GLY A 60 -19.10 -32.59 2.48
N CYS A 61 -19.22 -31.44 1.81
CA CYS A 61 -20.45 -31.03 1.11
C CYS A 61 -20.61 -31.63 -0.30
N ASP A 62 -19.81 -32.64 -0.65
CA ASP A 62 -20.01 -33.42 -1.87
C ASP A 62 -21.35 -34.19 -1.78
N SER A 63 -22.07 -34.26 -2.90
CA SER A 63 -23.40 -34.91 -3.01
C SER A 63 -24.52 -34.21 -2.22
N PHE A 64 -24.45 -32.89 -2.06
CA PHE A 64 -25.55 -32.08 -1.52
C PHE A 64 -26.74 -32.05 -2.48
N TYR A 65 -26.48 -31.98 -3.78
CA TYR A 65 -27.49 -32.01 -4.84
C TYR A 65 -28.34 -33.30 -4.80
N ASP A 66 -27.70 -34.47 -4.71
CA ASP A 66 -28.41 -35.76 -4.67
C ASP A 66 -29.31 -35.93 -3.43
N ARG A 67 -28.89 -35.35 -2.30
CA ARG A 67 -29.66 -35.41 -1.05
C ARG A 67 -30.85 -34.45 -1.03
N THR A 68 -30.73 -33.30 -1.70
CA THR A 68 -31.83 -32.33 -1.83
C THR A 68 -32.89 -32.80 -2.82
N LEU A 69 -32.48 -33.44 -3.93
CA LEU A 69 -33.42 -34.06 -4.88
C LEU A 69 -34.25 -35.20 -4.28
N ASN A 70 -33.66 -36.00 -3.38
CA ASN A 70 -34.35 -37.12 -2.74
C ASN A 70 -35.21 -36.71 -1.52
N GLY A 71 -35.39 -35.42 -1.25
CA GLY A 71 -36.25 -34.92 -0.16
C GLY A 71 -35.76 -35.27 1.26
N THR A 72 -34.53 -35.79 1.40
CA THR A 72 -33.97 -36.24 2.69
C THR A 72 -33.07 -35.20 3.35
N ALA A 73 -32.62 -34.18 2.60
CA ALA A 73 -31.92 -33.02 3.15
C ALA A 73 -32.83 -31.78 3.14
N SER A 74 -33.27 -31.38 4.34
CA SER A 74 -33.67 -30.00 4.57
C SER A 74 -32.40 -29.12 4.53
N PRO A 75 -32.44 -27.89 3.97
CA PRO A 75 -31.34 -26.91 4.05
C PRO A 75 -30.78 -26.74 5.46
N HIS A 76 -31.60 -27.03 6.48
CA HIS A 76 -31.24 -27.08 7.88
C HIS A 76 -30.11 -28.07 8.25
N ARG A 77 -29.85 -29.11 7.46
CA ARG A 77 -28.85 -30.13 7.82
C ARG A 77 -27.42 -29.81 7.36
N ALA A 78 -27.25 -28.99 6.31
CA ALA A 78 -25.95 -28.43 5.97
C ALA A 78 -25.53 -27.29 6.93
N THR A 79 -26.48 -26.78 7.72
CA THR A 79 -26.29 -25.74 8.73
C THR A 79 -26.78 -26.24 10.09
N GLN A 80 -26.16 -27.29 10.64
CA GLN A 80 -26.48 -27.75 12.01
C GLN A 80 -26.10 -26.72 13.10
N GLY A 81 -25.50 -25.58 12.75
CA GLY A 81 -25.49 -24.39 13.59
C GLY A 81 -26.67 -23.49 13.23
N ASN A 82 -27.48 -23.08 14.23
CA ASN A 82 -28.50 -22.03 14.16
C ASN A 82 -28.31 -21.11 12.94
N ILE A 83 -29.16 -21.22 11.91
CA ILE A 83 -29.14 -20.30 10.77
C ILE A 83 -29.17 -18.89 11.36
N PRO A 84 -28.09 -18.10 11.27
CA PRO A 84 -28.04 -16.81 11.90
C PRO A 84 -29.18 -15.97 11.31
N ASN A 85 -29.84 -15.18 12.15
CA ASN A 85 -30.88 -14.26 11.70
C ASN A 85 -30.41 -13.57 10.40
N PRO A 86 -31.18 -13.58 9.29
CA PRO A 86 -30.75 -12.99 8.02
C PRO A 86 -30.33 -11.52 8.16
N THR A 87 -30.88 -10.76 9.12
CA THR A 87 -30.40 -9.42 9.44
C THR A 87 -28.98 -9.42 10.02
N LYS A 88 -28.62 -10.43 10.82
CA LYS A 88 -27.24 -10.68 11.27
C LYS A 88 -26.35 -11.18 10.14
N ILE A 89 -26.85 -11.95 9.17
CA ILE A 89 -26.05 -12.36 7.99
C ILE A 89 -25.72 -11.16 7.11
N VAL A 90 -26.74 -10.35 6.77
CA VAL A 90 -26.57 -9.11 6.00
C VAL A 90 -25.71 -8.09 6.76
N ALA A 91 -25.88 -7.97 8.08
CA ALA A 91 -25.03 -7.09 8.90
C ALA A 91 -23.60 -7.63 9.07
N ASN A 92 -23.39 -8.95 9.17
CA ASN A 92 -22.05 -9.56 9.34
C ASN A 92 -21.26 -9.63 8.03
N LEU A 93 -21.94 -9.71 6.89
CA LEU A 93 -21.31 -9.43 5.60
C LEU A 93 -20.60 -8.09 5.64
N SER A 94 -21.21 -7.05 6.22
CA SER A 94 -20.59 -5.72 6.31
C SER A 94 -19.34 -5.66 7.18
N SER A 95 -18.98 -6.67 7.98
CA SER A 95 -17.79 -6.63 8.84
C SER A 95 -16.59 -7.35 8.19
N ALA A 96 -16.81 -8.48 7.51
CA ALA A 96 -15.75 -9.32 6.95
C ALA A 96 -15.69 -9.31 5.41
N TYR A 97 -16.81 -9.06 4.74
CA TYR A 97 -16.97 -9.31 3.31
C TYR A 97 -17.55 -8.10 2.56
N GLN A 98 -17.40 -8.09 1.24
CA GLN A 98 -18.02 -7.12 0.38
C GLN A 98 -18.48 -7.83 -0.89
N ILE A 99 -19.67 -7.46 -1.35
CA ILE A 99 -20.17 -7.88 -2.66
C ILE A 99 -19.71 -6.86 -3.68
N MET A 100 -18.97 -7.32 -4.68
CA MET A 100 -18.57 -6.52 -5.81
C MET A 100 -19.31 -6.97 -7.06
N ASN A 101 -19.58 -6.01 -7.94
CA ASN A 101 -20.13 -6.28 -9.26
C ASN A 101 -19.10 -5.89 -10.32
N THR A 102 -19.01 -6.69 -11.36
CA THR A 102 -18.16 -6.40 -12.51
C THR A 102 -18.81 -6.88 -13.79
N THR A 103 -18.27 -6.43 -14.90
CA THR A 103 -18.67 -6.88 -16.23
C THR A 103 -17.45 -7.46 -16.90
N GLN A 104 -17.52 -8.74 -17.26
CA GLN A 104 -16.45 -9.38 -18.02
C GLN A 104 -16.80 -9.37 -19.49
N ARG A 105 -15.82 -8.99 -20.30
CA ARG A 105 -15.88 -9.03 -21.76
C ARG A 105 -14.98 -10.17 -22.25
N SER A 106 -15.58 -11.32 -22.57
CA SER A 106 -14.84 -12.48 -23.11
C SER A 106 -14.57 -12.32 -24.61
N TYR A 107 -13.39 -12.75 -25.07
CA TYR A 107 -12.94 -12.74 -26.48
C TYR A 107 -12.10 -14.00 -26.82
N PRO A 108 -12.29 -14.71 -27.96
CA PRO A 108 -13.53 -15.28 -28.55
C PRO A 108 -13.47 -16.85 -28.61
N VAL A 109 -14.52 -17.61 -29.03
CA VAL A 109 -14.71 -17.98 -30.46
C VAL A 109 -16.11 -17.73 -31.06
N ASP A 110 -17.28 -17.86 -30.40
CA ASP A 110 -18.55 -17.83 -31.18
C ASP A 110 -19.64 -16.83 -30.80
N LYS A 111 -19.63 -16.18 -29.63
CA LYS A 111 -20.60 -15.11 -29.30
C LYS A 111 -19.99 -14.07 -28.37
N TYR A 112 -20.10 -12.80 -28.74
CA TYR A 112 -19.88 -11.68 -27.83
C TYR A 112 -20.93 -11.73 -26.70
N SER A 113 -20.60 -12.35 -25.58
CA SER A 113 -21.44 -12.29 -24.38
C SER A 113 -20.77 -11.42 -23.33
N VAL A 114 -21.33 -10.23 -23.09
CA VAL A 114 -21.00 -9.44 -21.90
C VAL A 114 -21.74 -10.07 -20.73
N THR A 115 -21.00 -10.66 -19.81
CA THR A 115 -21.56 -11.30 -18.62
C THR A 115 -21.35 -10.36 -17.44
N ARG A 116 -22.46 -9.88 -16.87
CA ARG A 116 -22.43 -9.17 -15.57
C ARG A 116 -22.55 -10.21 -14.48
N PHE A 117 -21.82 -10.03 -13.40
CA PHE A 117 -21.93 -10.91 -12.24
C PHE A 117 -21.54 -10.17 -10.97
N SER A 118 -22.08 -10.67 -9.87
CA SER A 118 -21.75 -10.25 -8.51
C SER A 118 -20.93 -11.35 -7.85
N PHE A 119 -19.88 -11.00 -7.09
CA PHE A 119 -18.98 -11.96 -6.45
C PHE A 119 -18.52 -11.47 -5.07
N LEU A 120 -18.12 -12.42 -4.22
CA LEU A 120 -17.66 -12.14 -2.85
C LEU A 120 -16.17 -11.83 -2.83
N VAL A 121 -15.82 -10.74 -2.14
CA VAL A 121 -14.44 -10.35 -1.82
C VAL A 121 -14.32 -10.01 -0.33
N PRO A 122 -13.12 -10.08 0.26
CA PRO A 122 -12.87 -9.55 1.60
C PRO A 122 -13.08 -8.03 1.65
N LYS A 123 -13.71 -7.52 2.72
CA LYS A 123 -13.97 -6.07 2.89
C LYS A 123 -12.69 -5.23 2.95
N HIS A 124 -11.65 -5.79 3.56
CA HIS A 124 -10.37 -5.12 3.76
C HIS A 124 -9.28 -5.86 2.97
N SER A 125 -9.34 -5.78 1.63
CA SER A 125 -8.18 -6.14 0.82
C SER A 125 -7.14 -5.02 0.97
N ASP A 126 -6.05 -5.30 1.68
CA ASP A 126 -4.92 -4.38 1.74
C ASP A 126 -4.40 -4.11 0.32
N ARG A 127 -4.24 -2.83 -0.05
CA ARG A 127 -3.73 -2.44 -1.37
C ARG A 127 -2.29 -2.87 -1.59
N THR A 128 -1.59 -3.25 -0.53
CA THR A 128 -0.25 -3.81 -0.60
C THR A 128 -0.25 -5.28 -1.01
N ILE A 129 -1.38 -5.98 -1.04
CA ILE A 129 -1.40 -7.42 -1.34
C ILE A 129 -2.05 -7.66 -2.70
N ASP A 130 -1.26 -8.21 -3.60
CA ASP A 130 -1.75 -8.78 -4.85
C ASP A 130 -1.95 -10.27 -4.67
N TYR A 131 -3.06 -10.82 -5.17
CA TYR A 131 -3.36 -12.24 -5.01
C TYR A 131 -4.17 -12.81 -6.15
N ILE A 132 -4.07 -14.12 -6.29
CA ILE A 132 -4.85 -14.94 -7.21
C ILE A 132 -5.64 -15.92 -6.35
N THR A 133 -6.96 -15.96 -6.52
CA THR A 133 -7.82 -16.84 -5.73
C THR A 133 -9.10 -17.19 -6.49
N SER A 134 -9.86 -18.12 -5.92
CA SER A 134 -11.15 -18.55 -6.45
C SER A 134 -12.29 -18.20 -5.49
N THR A 135 -13.42 -17.76 -6.04
CA THR A 135 -14.63 -17.40 -5.28
C THR A 135 -15.89 -17.79 -6.06
N ILE A 136 -17.04 -17.68 -5.42
CA ILE A 136 -18.34 -17.86 -6.06
C ILE A 136 -18.82 -16.53 -6.65
N ALA A 137 -19.28 -16.59 -7.89
CA ALA A 137 -19.93 -15.50 -8.59
C ALA A 137 -21.34 -15.90 -9.03
N ILE A 138 -22.25 -14.95 -9.04
CA ILE A 138 -23.66 -15.15 -9.41
C ILE A 138 -24.02 -14.14 -10.50
N ASN A 139 -24.68 -14.64 -11.54
CA ASN A 139 -25.31 -13.83 -12.58
C ASN A 139 -26.81 -14.14 -12.61
N GLY A 140 -27.63 -13.12 -12.49
CA GLY A 140 -29.07 -13.15 -12.52
C GLY A 140 -29.53 -12.40 -13.76
N THR A 141 -30.40 -13.06 -14.52
CA THR A 141 -31.06 -12.43 -15.66
C THR A 141 -32.55 -12.61 -15.50
N CYS A 142 -33.33 -11.54 -15.61
CA CYS A 142 -34.79 -11.63 -15.57
C CYS A 142 -35.40 -10.97 -16.80
N LYS A 143 -36.58 -11.44 -17.17
CA LYS A 143 -37.41 -10.88 -18.23
C LYS A 143 -38.86 -10.81 -17.79
N PRO A 144 -39.63 -9.79 -18.20
CA PRO A 144 -41.06 -9.79 -17.96
C PRO A 144 -41.73 -10.96 -18.71
N ILE A 145 -42.67 -11.62 -18.04
CA ILE A 145 -43.41 -12.78 -18.58
C ILE A 145 -44.91 -12.73 -18.24
N SER A 146 -45.42 -11.59 -17.77
CA SER A 146 -46.82 -11.43 -17.34
C SER A 146 -47.81 -11.81 -18.43
N GLN A 147 -47.57 -11.37 -19.67
CA GLN A 147 -48.45 -11.71 -20.80
C GLN A 147 -48.41 -13.19 -21.13
N LYS A 148 -47.20 -13.77 -21.13
CA LYS A 148 -47.01 -15.21 -21.37
C LYS A 148 -47.75 -16.07 -20.33
N CYS A 149 -47.89 -15.54 -19.12
CA CYS A 149 -48.54 -16.19 -18.00
C CYS A 149 -50.02 -15.82 -17.82
N ASN A 150 -50.62 -15.10 -18.78
CA ASN A 150 -52.00 -14.65 -18.70
C ASN A 150 -52.32 -14.01 -17.33
N LEU A 151 -51.43 -13.13 -16.86
CA LEU A 151 -51.70 -12.33 -15.67
C LEU A 151 -52.96 -11.51 -15.92
N ARG A 152 -53.88 -11.49 -14.96
CA ARG A 152 -55.13 -10.74 -15.04
C ARG A 152 -55.61 -10.28 -13.66
N PRO A 153 -56.25 -9.11 -13.56
CA PRO A 153 -56.84 -8.67 -12.30
C PRO A 153 -58.12 -9.47 -12.00
N GLU A 154 -58.35 -9.82 -10.73
CA GLU A 154 -59.56 -10.48 -10.23
C GLU A 154 -59.89 -9.98 -8.83
N ASN A 155 -61.01 -9.27 -8.65
CA ASN A 155 -61.60 -8.88 -7.36
C ASN A 155 -60.58 -8.62 -6.22
N SER A 156 -59.75 -7.58 -6.41
CA SER A 156 -58.70 -7.16 -5.46
C SER A 156 -57.51 -8.11 -5.32
N THR A 157 -57.31 -8.99 -6.30
CA THR A 157 -56.16 -9.90 -6.46
C THR A 157 -55.70 -9.96 -7.92
N ALA A 158 -54.57 -10.61 -8.20
CA ALA A 158 -54.15 -10.87 -9.57
C ALA A 158 -53.93 -12.37 -9.79
N LEU A 159 -54.64 -12.95 -10.77
CA LEU A 159 -54.48 -14.35 -11.16
C LEU A 159 -53.40 -14.49 -12.22
N PHE A 160 -52.60 -15.55 -12.14
CA PHE A 160 -51.66 -15.92 -13.19
C PHE A 160 -51.66 -17.43 -13.42
N ASN A 161 -51.40 -17.82 -14.66
CA ASN A 161 -51.28 -19.21 -15.07
C ASN A 161 -50.15 -19.35 -16.12
N CYS A 162 -48.94 -19.62 -15.65
CA CYS A 162 -47.79 -19.85 -16.53
C CYS A 162 -47.67 -21.33 -16.92
N SER A 163 -47.87 -22.23 -15.96
CA SER A 163 -47.75 -23.69 -16.12
C SER A 163 -48.46 -24.40 -14.98
N GLY A 164 -48.65 -25.72 -15.08
CA GLY A 164 -49.24 -26.52 -14.00
C GLY A 164 -48.44 -26.50 -12.68
N ALA A 165 -47.14 -26.17 -12.72
CA ALA A 165 -46.30 -26.01 -11.54
C ALA A 165 -46.16 -24.55 -11.08
N PHE A 166 -46.65 -23.58 -11.86
CA PHE A 166 -46.59 -22.16 -11.55
C PHE A 166 -47.84 -21.43 -12.03
N SER A 167 -48.85 -21.47 -11.18
CA SER A 167 -50.11 -20.76 -11.31
C SER A 167 -50.63 -20.40 -9.93
N GLY A 168 -51.36 -19.31 -9.79
CA GLY A 168 -51.90 -18.91 -8.51
C GLY A 168 -52.54 -17.54 -8.52
N GLN A 169 -52.78 -17.03 -7.31
CA GLN A 169 -53.41 -15.75 -7.04
C GLN A 169 -52.46 -14.91 -6.18
N LEU A 170 -52.26 -13.66 -6.58
CA LEU A 170 -51.48 -12.66 -5.86
C LEU A 170 -52.42 -11.78 -5.03
N GLY A 171 -52.32 -11.90 -3.71
CA GLY A 171 -52.92 -10.97 -2.75
C GLY A 171 -52.18 -9.62 -2.69
N GLN A 172 -52.55 -8.76 -1.76
CA GLN A 172 -51.83 -7.49 -1.53
C GLN A 172 -50.42 -7.76 -0.99
N ASP A 173 -49.43 -6.97 -1.43
CA ASP A 173 -48.01 -7.10 -1.07
C ASP A 173 -47.46 -8.53 -1.14
N SER A 174 -47.95 -9.29 -2.12
CA SER A 174 -47.58 -10.67 -2.26
C SER A 174 -46.45 -10.85 -3.26
N VAL A 175 -45.44 -11.62 -2.86
CA VAL A 175 -44.43 -12.12 -3.78
C VAL A 175 -44.41 -13.62 -3.69
N ALA A 176 -44.68 -14.28 -4.81
CA ALA A 176 -44.60 -15.71 -4.97
C ALA A 176 -43.39 -16.05 -5.81
N PHE A 177 -42.66 -17.07 -5.37
CA PHE A 177 -41.50 -17.59 -6.05
C PHE A 177 -41.67 -19.08 -6.29
N THR A 178 -41.34 -19.53 -7.49
CA THR A 178 -41.16 -20.96 -7.72
C THR A 178 -39.99 -21.22 -8.63
N GLY A 179 -39.33 -22.36 -8.44
CA GLY A 179 -38.41 -22.92 -9.41
C GLY A 179 -39.20 -23.46 -10.61
N CYS A 180 -39.09 -22.81 -11.76
CA CYS A 180 -39.74 -23.23 -13.01
C CYS A 180 -39.00 -24.40 -13.70
N THR A 181 -37.77 -24.78 -13.28
CA THR A 181 -37.04 -26.00 -13.69
C THR A 181 -35.89 -26.33 -12.70
N PRO A 182 -35.30 -27.54 -12.71
CA PRO A 182 -34.17 -27.92 -11.83
C PRO A 182 -32.89 -27.08 -11.99
N ASN A 183 -32.67 -26.42 -13.14
CA ASN A 183 -31.50 -25.56 -13.38
C ASN A 183 -31.78 -24.11 -12.97
N ILE A 184 -31.83 -23.79 -11.66
CA ILE A 184 -32.03 -22.45 -11.03
C ILE A 184 -32.72 -21.38 -11.92
N ARG A 185 -33.82 -21.77 -12.58
CA ARG A 185 -34.70 -20.86 -13.31
C ARG A 185 -35.92 -20.70 -12.44
N GLY A 186 -36.11 -19.50 -11.95
CA GLY A 186 -37.24 -19.14 -11.12
C GLY A 186 -38.24 -18.31 -11.89
N CYS A 187 -39.47 -18.34 -11.46
CA CYS A 187 -40.45 -17.35 -11.83
C CYS A 187 -40.85 -16.58 -10.57
N VAL A 188 -40.90 -15.26 -10.68
CA VAL A 188 -41.27 -14.32 -9.62
C VAL A 188 -42.59 -13.71 -10.01
N ALA A 189 -43.60 -13.85 -9.17
CA ALA A 189 -44.87 -13.18 -9.33
C ALA A 189 -45.02 -12.20 -8.17
N ALA A 190 -45.23 -10.93 -8.47
CA ALA A 190 -45.26 -9.90 -7.46
C ALA A 190 -46.45 -8.98 -7.66
N ARG A 191 -47.04 -8.57 -6.54
CA ARG A 191 -47.98 -7.47 -6.47
C ARG A 191 -47.52 -6.51 -5.40
N VAL A 192 -47.25 -5.28 -5.79
CA VAL A 192 -46.59 -4.28 -4.95
C VAL A 192 -47.36 -2.97 -4.96
N ASP A 193 -47.41 -2.35 -3.78
CA ASP A 193 -47.91 -1.00 -3.62
C ASP A 193 -46.83 -0.02 -4.10
N THR A 194 -47.01 0.59 -5.28
CA THR A 194 -46.01 1.52 -5.85
C THR A 194 -46.44 2.98 -5.88
N TYR A 195 -47.64 3.32 -5.38
CA TYR A 195 -48.15 4.70 -5.30
C TYR A 195 -47.67 5.59 -6.48
N GLY A 196 -48.17 5.32 -7.69
CA GLY A 196 -47.96 6.20 -8.83
C GLY A 196 -46.55 6.15 -9.42
N ASN A 197 -46.17 5.00 -9.96
CA ASN A 197 -45.13 4.98 -11.00
C ASN A 197 -45.83 5.02 -12.38
N PRO A 198 -46.14 6.22 -12.92
CA PRO A 198 -46.91 6.36 -14.15
C PRO A 198 -46.20 5.80 -15.38
N ALA A 199 -44.86 5.63 -15.31
CA ALA A 199 -44.10 5.04 -16.39
C ALA A 199 -44.40 3.54 -16.55
N LEU A 200 -44.59 2.83 -15.43
CA LEU A 200 -44.91 1.40 -15.43
C LEU A 200 -46.39 1.10 -15.72
N GLU A 201 -47.30 2.03 -15.41
CA GLU A 201 -48.74 1.89 -15.69
C GLU A 201 -49.06 1.76 -17.19
N GLN A 202 -48.19 2.29 -18.06
CA GLN A 202 -48.35 2.22 -19.51
C GLN A 202 -47.72 0.96 -20.12
N ASP A 203 -46.99 0.17 -19.32
CA ASP A 203 -46.30 -1.02 -19.79
C ASP A 203 -47.23 -2.23 -19.85
N ARG A 204 -47.27 -2.91 -20.98
CA ARG A 204 -48.21 -4.03 -21.23
C ARG A 204 -47.87 -5.29 -20.43
N GLU A 205 -46.69 -5.38 -19.83
CA GLU A 205 -46.30 -6.48 -18.95
C GLU A 205 -46.68 -6.21 -17.48
N ILE A 206 -47.32 -5.08 -17.20
CA ILE A 206 -47.72 -4.67 -15.86
C ILE A 206 -49.23 -4.48 -15.83
N ILE A 207 -49.85 -4.99 -14.77
CA ILE A 207 -51.29 -4.81 -14.53
C ILE A 207 -51.48 -3.88 -13.36
N VAL A 208 -52.22 -2.82 -13.60
CA VAL A 208 -52.67 -1.89 -12.57
C VAL A 208 -54.01 -2.39 -12.03
N ASP A 209 -54.13 -2.52 -10.72
CA ASP A 209 -55.42 -2.69 -10.07
C ASP A 209 -55.94 -1.33 -9.61
N ASP A 210 -56.87 -0.76 -10.38
CA ASP A 210 -57.46 0.56 -10.15
C ASP A 210 -58.08 0.72 -8.75
N LYS A 211 -58.50 -0.37 -8.10
CA LYS A 211 -59.14 -0.31 -6.78
C LYS A 211 -58.13 -0.17 -5.64
N THR A 212 -56.94 -0.74 -5.82
CA THR A 212 -55.91 -0.80 -4.77
C THR A 212 -54.69 0.05 -5.12
N ASN A 213 -54.62 0.58 -6.34
CA ASN A 213 -53.47 1.30 -6.89
C ASN A 213 -52.17 0.49 -6.78
N THR A 214 -52.27 -0.82 -7.02
CA THR A 214 -51.16 -1.77 -6.96
C THR A 214 -50.75 -2.21 -8.35
N LEU A 215 -49.45 -2.46 -8.52
CA LEU A 215 -48.91 -3.03 -9.75
C LEU A 215 -48.67 -4.51 -9.54
N ALA A 216 -49.20 -5.33 -10.44
CA ALA A 216 -48.94 -6.76 -10.52
C ALA A 216 -48.11 -7.06 -11.77
N PHE A 217 -47.06 -7.88 -11.61
CA PHE A 217 -46.20 -8.31 -12.70
C PHE A 217 -45.54 -9.65 -12.40
N LEU A 218 -45.10 -10.32 -13.46
CA LEU A 218 -44.32 -11.55 -13.39
C LEU A 218 -42.99 -11.41 -14.11
N LEU A 219 -41.94 -11.94 -13.49
CA LEU A 219 -40.59 -12.02 -14.04
C LEU A 219 -40.16 -13.48 -14.16
N GLY A 220 -39.65 -13.86 -15.34
CA GLY A 220 -38.93 -15.10 -15.55
C GLY A 220 -37.45 -14.85 -15.32
N CYS A 221 -36.91 -15.42 -14.25
CA CYS A 221 -35.54 -15.21 -13.82
C CYS A 221 -34.70 -16.49 -14.02
N GLN A 222 -33.46 -16.31 -14.45
CA GLN A 222 -32.45 -17.34 -14.51
C GLN A 222 -31.25 -16.86 -13.71
N VAL A 223 -30.85 -17.66 -12.73
CA VAL A 223 -29.64 -17.41 -11.94
C VAL A 223 -28.63 -18.49 -12.28
N ILE A 224 -27.41 -18.08 -12.61
CA ILE A 224 -26.31 -18.97 -12.93
C ILE A 224 -25.22 -18.73 -11.89
N VAL A 225 -24.78 -19.81 -11.26
CA VAL A 225 -23.66 -19.81 -10.31
C VAL A 225 -22.40 -20.18 -11.06
N TYR A 226 -21.34 -19.40 -10.84
CA TYR A 226 -20.04 -19.57 -11.46
C TYR A 226 -18.95 -19.72 -10.40
N ASN A 227 -17.98 -20.57 -10.69
CA ASN A 227 -16.67 -20.54 -10.07
C ASN A 227 -15.83 -19.47 -10.76
N LEU A 228 -15.52 -18.40 -10.02
CA LEU A 228 -14.73 -17.28 -10.48
C LEU A 228 -13.28 -17.45 -10.00
N ASN A 229 -12.36 -17.66 -10.92
CA ASN A 229 -10.93 -17.53 -10.64
C ASN A 229 -10.48 -16.11 -11.02
N TYR A 230 -9.96 -15.34 -10.06
CA TYR A 230 -9.64 -13.95 -10.29
C TYR A 230 -8.28 -13.51 -9.76
N THR A 231 -7.74 -12.47 -10.38
CA THR A 231 -6.53 -11.78 -9.94
C THR A 231 -6.91 -10.42 -9.39
N TRP A 232 -6.44 -10.15 -8.17
CA TRP A 232 -6.60 -8.88 -7.49
C TRP A 232 -5.25 -8.18 -7.47
N VAL A 233 -5.17 -7.03 -8.13
CA VAL A 233 -3.94 -6.25 -8.25
C VAL A 233 -4.27 -4.78 -8.09
N ASP A 234 -3.66 -4.15 -7.09
CA ASP A 234 -3.78 -2.71 -6.79
C ASP A 234 -5.14 -2.31 -6.24
N GLY A 235 -5.73 -3.16 -5.39
CA GLY A 235 -7.07 -2.91 -4.87
C GLY A 235 -8.17 -3.03 -5.93
N ALA A 236 -7.90 -3.67 -7.07
CA ALA A 236 -8.86 -3.85 -8.15
C ALA A 236 -8.73 -5.22 -8.81
N LEU A 237 -9.86 -5.70 -9.35
CA LEU A 237 -9.95 -6.89 -10.18
C LEU A 237 -9.26 -6.65 -11.53
N ARG A 238 -8.29 -7.50 -11.92
CA ARG A 238 -7.60 -7.39 -13.23
C ARG A 238 -8.04 -8.44 -14.23
N THR A 239 -8.00 -9.70 -13.83
CA THR A 239 -8.48 -10.80 -14.67
C THR A 239 -9.52 -11.60 -13.91
N ALA A 240 -10.53 -12.04 -14.63
CA ALA A 240 -11.59 -12.90 -14.14
C ALA A 240 -11.74 -14.04 -15.15
N ASN A 241 -11.81 -15.26 -14.67
CA ASN A 241 -12.16 -16.42 -15.48
C ASN A 241 -13.36 -17.10 -14.84
N LEU A 242 -14.45 -17.20 -15.59
CA LEU A 242 -15.71 -17.77 -15.14
C LEU A 242 -15.84 -19.19 -15.68
N SER A 243 -16.12 -20.13 -14.80
CA SER A 243 -16.55 -21.48 -15.15
C SER A 243 -17.88 -21.76 -14.45
N ILE A 244 -18.80 -22.50 -15.09
CA ILE A 244 -20.08 -22.85 -14.47
C ILE A 244 -19.77 -23.70 -13.22
N ALA A 245 -20.41 -23.36 -12.10
CA ALA A 245 -20.20 -24.09 -10.85
C ALA A 245 -20.79 -25.50 -10.92
N ASP A 246 -20.35 -26.39 -10.02
CA ASP A 246 -20.91 -27.73 -9.88
C ASP A 246 -22.35 -27.69 -9.35
N ASP A 247 -23.08 -28.80 -9.55
CA ASP A 247 -24.48 -28.92 -9.13
C ASP A 247 -24.65 -28.75 -7.61
N ASP A 248 -23.65 -29.13 -6.81
CA ASP A 248 -23.64 -28.93 -5.36
C ASP A 248 -23.58 -27.45 -4.99
N SER A 249 -22.66 -26.66 -5.56
CA SER A 249 -22.59 -25.22 -5.32
C SER A 249 -23.85 -24.51 -5.80
N ALA A 250 -24.39 -24.92 -6.95
CA ALA A 250 -25.66 -24.45 -7.48
C ALA A 250 -26.83 -24.73 -6.50
N ALA A 251 -26.90 -25.94 -5.93
CA ALA A 251 -27.91 -26.29 -4.94
C ALA A 251 -27.74 -25.55 -3.61
N MET A 252 -26.52 -25.34 -3.14
CA MET A 252 -26.24 -24.54 -1.94
C MET A 252 -26.73 -23.11 -2.12
N THR A 253 -26.50 -22.49 -3.28
CA THR A 253 -27.04 -21.16 -3.61
C THR A 253 -28.56 -21.18 -3.71
N ARG A 254 -29.13 -22.20 -4.35
CA ARG A 254 -30.58 -22.33 -4.53
C ARG A 254 -31.33 -22.44 -3.20
N ALA A 255 -30.74 -23.05 -2.18
CA ALA A 255 -31.35 -23.18 -0.85
C ALA A 255 -31.71 -21.83 -0.19
N PHE A 256 -31.12 -20.72 -0.65
CA PHE A 256 -31.41 -19.37 -0.17
C PHE A 256 -32.41 -18.60 -1.06
N MET A 257 -32.93 -19.24 -2.10
CA MET A 257 -34.02 -18.69 -2.89
C MET A 257 -35.38 -18.97 -2.24
N PRO A 258 -36.30 -18.02 -2.28
CA PRO A 258 -37.67 -18.26 -1.84
C PRO A 258 -38.33 -19.32 -2.72
N GLU A 259 -38.91 -20.32 -2.08
CA GLU A 259 -39.83 -21.26 -2.70
C GLU A 259 -41.17 -21.12 -1.97
N GLY A 260 -42.24 -20.78 -2.69
CA GLY A 260 -43.59 -20.59 -2.13
C GLY A 260 -44.13 -19.16 -2.21
N ASN A 261 -45.28 -18.93 -1.56
CA ASN A 261 -45.99 -17.65 -1.53
C ASN A 261 -45.71 -16.86 -0.24
N SER A 262 -45.62 -15.53 -0.34
CA SER A 262 -45.23 -14.64 0.78
C SER A 262 -46.08 -14.75 2.05
N SER A 263 -47.32 -15.25 1.98
CA SER A 263 -48.16 -15.46 3.16
C SER A 263 -47.65 -16.58 4.08
N THR A 264 -46.70 -17.39 3.63
CA THR A 264 -46.07 -18.48 4.40
C THR A 264 -44.54 -18.43 4.41
N LEU A 265 -43.92 -17.43 3.77
CA LEU A 265 -42.46 -17.36 3.69
C LEU A 265 -41.85 -17.08 5.07
N PRO A 266 -40.71 -17.70 5.41
CA PRO A 266 -39.94 -17.32 6.59
C PRO A 266 -39.46 -15.87 6.46
N ASN A 267 -39.06 -15.23 7.58
CA ASN A 267 -38.70 -13.80 7.68
C ASN A 267 -37.81 -13.20 6.56
N TRP A 268 -37.06 -14.01 5.82
CA TRP A 268 -36.23 -13.57 4.69
C TRP A 268 -37.01 -13.34 3.39
N GLY A 269 -38.20 -13.93 3.19
CA GLY A 269 -39.07 -13.66 2.03
C GLY A 269 -39.54 -12.21 1.94
N ILE A 270 -39.66 -11.55 3.09
CA ILE A 270 -39.99 -10.10 3.20
C ILE A 270 -38.91 -9.24 2.54
N GLN A 271 -37.63 -9.63 2.63
CA GLN A 271 -36.54 -8.88 2.00
C GLN A 271 -36.66 -8.91 0.48
N PHE A 272 -37.05 -10.06 -0.08
CA PHE A 272 -37.33 -10.16 -1.51
C PHE A 272 -38.52 -9.30 -1.94
N ALA A 273 -39.58 -9.22 -1.13
CA ALA A 273 -40.70 -8.32 -1.39
C ALA A 273 -40.28 -6.85 -1.41
N TYR A 274 -39.48 -6.41 -0.43
CA TYR A 274 -38.97 -5.04 -0.39
C TYR A 274 -38.07 -4.71 -1.58
N MET A 275 -37.19 -5.64 -1.97
CA MET A 275 -36.36 -5.48 -3.18
C MET A 275 -37.22 -5.34 -4.44
N THR A 276 -38.29 -6.11 -4.56
CA THR A 276 -39.23 -6.02 -5.68
C THR A 276 -39.92 -4.66 -5.72
N GLN A 277 -40.34 -4.14 -4.57
CA GLN A 277 -40.97 -2.82 -4.48
C GLN A 277 -39.98 -1.70 -4.85
N VAL A 278 -38.75 -1.74 -4.34
CA VAL A 278 -37.70 -0.77 -4.69
C VAL A 278 -37.35 -0.83 -6.18
N ALA A 279 -37.27 -2.02 -6.76
CA ALA A 279 -37.05 -2.19 -8.20
C ALA A 279 -38.22 -1.59 -9.01
N ALA A 280 -39.47 -1.81 -8.58
CA ALA A 280 -40.65 -1.24 -9.24
C ALA A 280 -40.71 0.28 -9.15
N LEU A 281 -40.34 0.87 -8.01
CA LEU A 281 -40.31 2.33 -7.83
C LEU A 281 -39.20 3.03 -8.63
N SER A 282 -38.09 2.33 -8.89
CA SER A 282 -36.91 2.88 -9.56
C SER A 282 -36.87 2.65 -11.08
N SER A 283 -37.87 1.98 -11.65
CA SER A 283 -37.84 1.55 -13.05
C SER A 283 -38.88 2.28 -13.89
N THR A 284 -38.57 2.50 -15.17
CA THR A 284 -39.46 3.17 -16.13
C THR A 284 -40.13 2.23 -17.12
N SER A 285 -39.60 0.99 -17.25
CA SER A 285 -40.16 -0.07 -18.09
C SER A 285 -40.11 -1.41 -17.38
N SER A 286 -40.94 -2.37 -17.80
CA SER A 286 -40.95 -3.74 -17.28
C SER A 286 -39.62 -4.47 -17.49
N GLN A 287 -38.88 -4.16 -18.57
CA GLN A 287 -37.55 -4.71 -18.80
C GLN A 287 -36.48 -4.08 -17.89
N GLU A 288 -36.57 -2.78 -17.62
CA GLU A 288 -35.71 -2.12 -16.63
C GLU A 288 -35.99 -2.65 -15.21
N LEU A 289 -37.26 -2.82 -14.87
CA LEU A 289 -37.72 -3.49 -13.65
C LEU A 289 -37.10 -4.88 -13.52
N ALA A 290 -37.18 -5.70 -14.58
CA ALA A 290 -36.56 -7.01 -14.61
C ALA A 290 -35.04 -6.95 -14.38
N ASN A 291 -34.35 -5.98 -15.00
CA ASN A 291 -32.90 -5.82 -14.85
C ASN A 291 -32.50 -5.36 -13.44
N ASN A 292 -33.23 -4.40 -12.86
CA ASN A 292 -33.00 -3.88 -11.51
C ASN A 292 -33.28 -4.97 -10.47
N TYR A 293 -34.36 -5.72 -10.67
CA TYR A 293 -34.71 -6.87 -9.85
C TYR A 293 -33.64 -7.97 -9.94
N ALA A 294 -33.18 -8.32 -11.14
CA ALA A 294 -32.12 -9.32 -11.33
C ALA A 294 -30.82 -8.94 -10.61
N ALA A 295 -30.40 -7.67 -10.71
CA ALA A 295 -29.21 -7.18 -10.02
C ALA A 295 -29.35 -7.21 -8.49
N ALA A 296 -30.54 -6.93 -7.96
CA ALA A 296 -30.83 -7.05 -6.53
C ALA A 296 -30.85 -8.52 -6.08
N LEU A 297 -31.47 -9.39 -6.88
CA LEU A 297 -31.55 -10.84 -6.66
C LEU A 297 -30.16 -11.47 -6.56
N GLU A 298 -29.25 -11.16 -7.50
CA GLU A 298 -27.86 -11.63 -7.45
C GLU A 298 -27.18 -11.29 -6.12
N ARG A 299 -27.25 -10.01 -5.72
CA ARG A 299 -26.60 -9.52 -4.50
C ARG A 299 -27.20 -10.14 -3.26
N MET A 300 -28.52 -10.27 -3.21
CA MET A 300 -29.20 -10.85 -2.05
C MET A 300 -28.90 -12.33 -1.91
N VAL A 301 -28.95 -13.10 -3.01
CA VAL A 301 -28.67 -14.54 -2.98
C VAL A 301 -27.20 -14.78 -2.63
N LEU A 302 -26.29 -13.98 -3.16
CA LEU A 302 -24.87 -14.05 -2.80
C LEU A 302 -24.65 -13.69 -1.32
N ALA A 303 -25.35 -12.66 -0.82
CA ALA A 303 -25.32 -12.27 0.58
C ALA A 303 -25.82 -13.40 1.50
N LEU A 304 -27.00 -13.95 1.22
CA LEU A 304 -27.60 -14.98 2.04
C LEU A 304 -26.79 -16.28 2.02
N SER A 305 -26.20 -16.64 0.87
CA SER A 305 -25.36 -17.82 0.74
C SER A 305 -23.94 -17.65 1.29
N ALA A 306 -23.50 -16.42 1.59
CA ALA A 306 -22.13 -16.13 2.03
C ALA A 306 -21.68 -16.94 3.25
N SER A 307 -22.61 -17.22 4.18
CA SER A 307 -22.35 -18.01 5.39
C SER A 307 -22.16 -19.50 5.13
N SER A 308 -22.54 -19.99 3.95
CA SER A 308 -22.41 -21.40 3.57
C SER A 308 -21.09 -21.71 2.87
N TRP A 309 -20.33 -20.68 2.49
CA TRP A 309 -19.04 -20.83 1.85
C TRP A 309 -17.92 -20.81 2.87
N THR A 310 -16.92 -21.66 2.67
CA THR A 310 -15.69 -21.66 3.48
C THR A 310 -14.62 -20.81 2.80
N PRO A 311 -13.77 -20.10 3.57
CA PRO A 311 -12.62 -19.40 3.02
C PRO A 311 -11.68 -20.36 2.28
N VAL A 312 -11.19 -19.94 1.11
CA VAL A 312 -10.24 -20.68 0.28
C VAL A 312 -8.92 -19.92 0.22
N ASN A 313 -7.82 -20.66 0.42
CA ASN A 313 -6.47 -20.12 0.35
C ASN A 313 -6.14 -19.60 -1.06
N ASN A 314 -5.32 -18.55 -1.12
CA ASN A 314 -4.89 -18.00 -2.39
C ASN A 314 -3.98 -18.99 -3.13
N THR A 315 -4.13 -19.09 -4.45
CA THR A 315 -3.23 -19.90 -5.28
C THR A 315 -1.86 -19.24 -5.43
N ALA A 316 -1.82 -17.90 -5.37
CA ALA A 316 -0.61 -17.11 -5.32
C ALA A 316 -0.89 -15.79 -4.61
N SER A 317 0.06 -15.28 -3.85
CA SER A 317 -0.01 -13.94 -3.26
C SER A 317 1.36 -13.29 -3.27
N GLN A 318 1.37 -11.97 -3.39
CA GLN A 318 2.56 -11.14 -3.35
C GLN A 318 2.28 -9.91 -2.50
N ILE A 319 3.15 -9.64 -1.52
CA ILE A 319 3.16 -8.38 -0.79
C ILE A 319 4.00 -7.38 -1.60
N ARG A 320 3.45 -6.20 -1.84
CA ARG A 320 4.11 -5.08 -2.48
C ARG A 320 4.91 -4.31 -1.45
N ASP A 321 6.21 -4.56 -1.46
CA ASP A 321 7.14 -3.65 -0.83
C ASP A 321 7.37 -2.47 -1.78
N MET A 322 6.81 -1.32 -1.42
CA MET A 322 7.12 -0.06 -2.10
C MET A 322 8.52 0.38 -1.73
N ILE A 323 9.53 -0.23 -2.36
CA ILE A 323 10.90 0.22 -2.24
C ILE A 323 11.04 1.47 -3.09
N LEU A 324 11.33 2.59 -2.45
CA LEU A 324 11.67 3.83 -3.15
C LEU A 324 13.05 3.64 -3.81
N VAL A 325 13.05 3.12 -5.03
CA VAL A 325 14.26 3.03 -5.84
C VAL A 325 14.52 4.41 -6.43
N THR A 326 15.35 5.21 -5.77
CA THR A 326 15.89 6.42 -6.39
C THR A 326 16.85 5.99 -7.49
N LYS A 327 16.51 6.33 -8.75
CA LYS A 327 17.44 6.15 -9.87
C LYS A 327 18.57 7.16 -9.73
N VAL A 328 19.64 6.76 -9.05
CA VAL A 328 20.87 7.55 -9.03
C VAL A 328 21.53 7.44 -10.41
N SER A 329 21.82 8.58 -11.04
CA SER A 329 22.54 8.60 -12.32
C SER A 329 23.91 7.93 -12.14
N LYS A 330 24.20 6.93 -12.98
CA LYS A 330 25.50 6.22 -12.97
C LYS A 330 26.67 7.20 -13.09
N TRP A 331 26.48 8.31 -13.81
CA TRP A 331 27.48 9.35 -13.98
C TRP A 331 27.80 10.08 -12.68
N SER A 332 26.79 10.47 -11.90
CA SER A 332 27.00 11.18 -10.63
C SER A 332 27.74 10.31 -9.62
N PHE A 333 27.40 9.02 -9.55
CA PHE A 333 28.10 8.07 -8.68
C PHE A 333 29.56 7.86 -9.12
N SER A 334 29.79 7.62 -10.41
CA SER A 334 31.13 7.42 -10.95
C SER A 334 32.02 8.64 -10.77
N LEU A 335 31.46 9.85 -10.90
CA LEU A 335 32.19 11.11 -10.72
C LEU A 335 32.56 11.32 -9.24
N MET A 336 31.65 11.02 -8.31
CA MET A 336 31.94 11.13 -6.88
C MET A 336 33.08 10.19 -6.48
N VAL A 337 33.01 8.91 -6.89
CA VAL A 337 34.08 7.93 -6.63
C VAL A 337 35.39 8.35 -7.29
N GLY A 338 35.34 8.85 -8.53
CA GLY A 338 36.52 9.35 -9.24
C GLY A 338 37.21 10.53 -8.54
N LEU A 339 36.43 11.50 -8.06
CA LEU A 339 36.96 12.64 -7.30
C LEU A 339 37.57 12.23 -5.96
N SER A 340 36.96 11.27 -5.25
CA SER A 340 37.54 10.72 -4.02
C SER A 340 38.90 10.06 -4.25
N ILE A 341 39.04 9.30 -5.35
CA ILE A 341 40.30 8.67 -5.74
C ILE A 341 41.36 9.72 -6.14
N LEU A 342 40.96 10.72 -6.93
CA LEU A 342 41.84 11.83 -7.33
C LEU A 342 42.40 12.55 -6.09
N TYR A 343 41.58 12.78 -5.08
CA TYR A 343 41.98 13.44 -3.84
C TYR A 343 43.08 12.66 -3.10
N ILE A 344 42.99 11.32 -3.07
CA ILE A 344 44.02 10.45 -2.48
C ILE A 344 45.34 10.59 -3.23
N PHE A 345 45.30 10.56 -4.57
CA PHE A 345 46.51 10.73 -5.38
C PHE A 345 47.14 12.11 -5.21
N LEU A 346 46.32 13.16 -5.10
CA LEU A 346 46.80 14.51 -4.86
C LEU A 346 47.48 14.64 -3.49
N GLY A 347 46.90 14.03 -2.44
CA GLY A 347 47.51 13.97 -1.11
C GLY A 347 48.86 13.22 -1.10
N LEU A 348 48.92 12.06 -1.76
CA LEU A 348 50.16 11.30 -1.92
C LEU A 348 51.22 12.07 -2.70
N GLY A 349 50.82 12.74 -3.79
CA GLY A 349 51.71 13.56 -4.60
C GLY A 349 52.33 14.71 -3.82
N LEU A 350 51.51 15.43 -3.02
CA LEU A 350 52.00 16.49 -2.14
C LEU A 350 52.94 15.95 -1.06
N GLY A 351 52.61 14.81 -0.44
CA GLY A 351 53.48 14.16 0.55
C GLY A 351 54.85 13.74 0.00
N LEU A 352 54.87 13.22 -1.23
CA LEU A 352 56.12 12.91 -1.94
C LEU A 352 56.92 14.17 -2.26
N LEU A 353 56.27 15.22 -2.77
CA LEU A 353 56.93 16.49 -3.07
C LEU A 353 57.57 17.11 -1.82
N VAL A 354 56.89 17.07 -0.67
CA VAL A 354 57.44 17.50 0.62
C VAL A 354 58.64 16.66 1.04
N SER A 355 58.60 15.35 0.78
CA SER A 355 59.71 14.45 1.12
C SER A 355 60.96 14.71 0.28
N PHE A 356 60.80 15.18 -0.96
CA PHE A 356 61.90 15.51 -1.87
C PHE A 356 62.36 16.97 -1.81
N SER A 357 61.59 17.87 -1.19
CA SER A 357 61.99 19.27 -1.08
C SER A 357 62.93 19.48 0.11
N ASN A 358 64.03 20.22 -0.10
CA ASN A 358 65.00 20.55 0.93
C ASN A 358 64.31 21.38 2.05
N PRO A 359 64.09 20.81 3.24
CA PRO A 359 63.28 21.45 4.29
C PRO A 359 63.98 22.65 4.92
N THR A 360 65.26 22.85 4.64
CA THR A 360 66.09 23.91 5.24
C THR A 360 65.69 25.30 4.75
N GLY A 361 65.43 25.47 3.45
CA GLY A 361 65.00 26.76 2.88
C GLY A 361 63.56 27.14 3.26
N LEU A 362 62.65 26.15 3.33
CA LEU A 362 61.25 26.40 3.67
C LEU A 362 61.06 26.79 5.14
N ARG A 363 61.85 26.22 6.06
CA ARG A 363 61.81 26.59 7.49
C ARG A 363 62.30 28.02 7.73
N GLU A 364 63.31 28.45 6.99
CA GLU A 364 63.80 29.82 7.06
C GLU A 364 62.76 30.82 6.51
N VAL A 365 62.15 30.51 5.36
CA VAL A 365 61.08 31.34 4.78
C VAL A 365 59.85 31.39 5.69
N GLN A 366 59.46 30.26 6.28
CA GLN A 366 58.37 30.21 7.26
C GLN A 366 58.68 31.04 8.52
N ALA A 367 59.89 30.93 9.06
CA ALA A 367 60.32 31.72 10.21
C ALA A 367 60.31 33.23 9.93
N ARG A 368 60.61 33.63 8.68
CA ARG A 368 60.62 35.04 8.26
C ARG A 368 59.22 35.59 7.90
N LEU A 369 58.31 34.74 7.41
CA LEU A 369 56.93 35.12 7.10
C LEU A 369 56.01 35.13 8.33
N ASP A 370 56.47 34.60 9.45
CA ASP A 370 55.76 34.70 10.72
C ASP A 370 55.82 36.13 11.28
N VAL A 371 54.81 36.50 12.07
CA VAL A 371 54.68 37.83 12.69
C VAL A 371 55.93 38.18 13.50
N PHE A 372 56.53 37.19 14.16
CA PHE A 372 57.76 37.34 14.92
C PHE A 372 58.97 37.63 14.01
N GLY A 373 59.12 36.91 12.89
CA GLY A 373 60.16 37.17 11.90
C GLY A 373 60.05 38.57 11.29
N LEU A 374 58.84 39.03 11.00
CA LEU A 374 58.59 40.39 10.50
C LEU A 374 58.97 41.45 11.56
N THR A 375 58.65 41.17 12.84
CA THR A 375 58.99 42.05 13.97
C THR A 375 60.51 42.13 14.14
N ALA A 376 61.21 40.99 14.16
CA ALA A 376 62.67 40.94 14.21
C ALA A 376 63.30 41.74 13.06
N SER A 377 62.72 41.69 11.85
CA SER A 377 63.23 42.46 10.70
C SER A 377 63.21 43.98 10.86
N LYS A 378 62.36 44.51 11.74
CA LYS A 378 62.23 45.96 11.97
C LYS A 378 62.94 46.45 13.23
N PHE A 379 63.10 45.58 14.23
CA PHE A 379 63.57 45.97 15.55
C PHE A 379 64.95 45.38 15.92
N GLU A 380 65.46 44.39 15.20
CA GLU A 380 66.78 43.79 15.46
C GLU A 380 67.85 44.26 14.46
N ASP A 381 69.13 44.01 14.77
CA ASP A 381 70.26 44.44 13.94
C ASP A 381 70.16 43.86 12.51
N PRO A 382 70.20 44.70 11.46
CA PRO A 382 70.08 44.24 10.07
C PRO A 382 71.13 43.20 9.67
N ASN A 383 72.32 43.22 10.28
CA ASN A 383 73.36 42.23 10.01
C ASN A 383 73.04 40.85 10.59
N ARG A 384 72.20 40.79 11.62
CA ARG A 384 71.81 39.56 12.32
C ARG A 384 70.55 38.93 11.71
N VAL A 385 69.59 39.76 11.33
CA VAL A 385 68.37 39.32 10.62
C VAL A 385 68.69 38.72 9.24
N GLY A 386 69.77 39.17 8.60
CA GLY A 386 70.24 38.63 7.32
C GLY A 386 70.92 37.25 7.41
N ALA A 387 71.29 36.79 8.61
CA ALA A 387 72.01 35.54 8.79
C ALA A 387 71.08 34.30 8.67
N PRO A 388 71.63 33.12 8.28
CA PRO A 388 70.86 31.88 8.23
C PRO A 388 70.36 31.52 9.63
N THR A 389 69.04 31.39 9.79
CA THR A 389 68.41 31.12 11.09
C THR A 389 67.53 29.89 10.99
N SER A 390 67.74 28.95 11.93
CA SER A 390 67.02 27.67 11.94
C SER A 390 65.74 27.70 12.76
N ARG A 391 65.64 28.66 13.69
CA ARG A 391 64.47 28.93 14.53
C ARG A 391 64.25 30.43 14.68
N ILE A 392 63.00 30.82 14.90
CA ILE A 392 62.58 32.22 15.02
C ILE A 392 63.30 32.91 16.18
N GLU A 393 63.54 32.20 17.28
CA GLU A 393 64.16 32.78 18.48
C GLU A 393 65.65 33.15 18.28
N ASP A 394 66.30 32.62 17.23
CA ASP A 394 67.69 32.94 16.89
C ASP A 394 67.83 34.35 16.28
N MET A 395 66.71 34.92 15.81
CA MET A 395 66.68 36.27 15.23
C MET A 395 66.75 37.39 16.29
N TYR A 396 66.53 37.07 17.56
CA TYR A 396 66.50 38.05 18.66
C TYR A 396 67.81 38.07 19.44
N ALA A 397 68.38 39.26 19.64
CA ALA A 397 69.65 39.42 20.37
C ALA A 397 69.59 38.98 21.85
N GLU A 398 68.39 38.85 22.40
CA GLU A 398 68.13 38.48 23.80
C GLU A 398 68.59 37.04 24.12
N ARG A 399 68.51 36.12 23.15
CA ARG A 399 68.79 34.69 23.38
C ARG A 399 70.26 34.39 23.66
N GLU A 400 71.18 35.15 23.07
CA GLU A 400 72.62 34.94 23.25
C GLU A 400 73.19 35.65 24.48
N GLY A 401 72.36 36.38 25.24
CA GLY A 401 72.79 37.13 26.43
C GLY A 401 73.85 38.21 26.16
N LYS A 402 74.11 38.53 24.88
CA LYS A 402 75.18 39.43 24.43
C LYS A 402 74.67 40.79 23.93
N GLY A 403 73.35 40.98 23.88
CA GLY A 403 72.74 42.29 23.64
C GLY A 403 72.40 42.98 24.96
N ARG A 404 72.53 44.31 25.02
CA ARG A 404 71.82 45.12 26.03
C ARG A 404 70.32 44.92 25.79
N SER A 405 69.72 43.89 26.36
CA SER A 405 68.28 43.67 26.29
C SER A 405 67.61 44.80 27.06
N VAL A 406 67.14 45.80 26.29
CA VAL A 406 66.38 46.89 26.85
C VAL A 406 64.97 46.36 27.07
N ARG A 407 64.67 45.96 28.31
CA ARG A 407 63.31 45.53 28.66
C ARG A 407 62.43 46.77 28.69
N LEU A 408 61.36 46.78 27.90
CA LEU A 408 60.38 47.86 27.93
C LEU A 408 59.32 47.54 29.00
N GLN A 409 58.98 48.51 29.83
CA GLN A 409 57.86 48.44 30.75
C GLN A 409 56.88 49.57 30.41
N MET A 410 55.59 49.24 30.36
CA MET A 410 54.53 50.24 30.24
C MET A 410 54.26 50.82 31.63
N VAL A 411 54.36 52.13 31.76
CA VAL A 411 54.15 52.85 33.02
C VAL A 411 53.08 53.90 32.80
N GLN A 412 52.19 54.07 33.77
CA GLN A 412 51.15 55.09 33.69
C GLN A 412 51.81 56.47 33.92
N THR A 413 51.57 57.42 33.01
CA THR A 413 52.08 58.78 33.14
C THR A 413 51.28 59.55 34.18
N GLU A 414 51.89 60.59 34.77
CA GLU A 414 51.23 61.43 35.78
C GLU A 414 49.97 62.14 35.25
N GLU A 415 49.87 62.30 33.92
CA GLU A 415 48.69 62.84 33.22
C GLU A 415 47.60 61.80 32.96
N GLY A 416 47.77 60.55 33.45
CA GLY A 416 46.79 59.47 33.36
C GLY A 416 46.88 58.63 32.07
N GLY A 417 47.83 58.91 31.18
CA GLY A 417 48.13 58.12 29.97
C GLY A 417 49.05 56.93 30.25
N TRP A 418 49.48 56.22 29.20
CA TRP A 418 50.47 55.13 29.30
C TRP A 418 51.67 55.46 28.40
N ASP A 419 52.87 55.30 28.94
CA ASP A 419 54.12 55.49 28.19
C ASP A 419 55.05 54.27 28.34
N TRP A 420 55.92 54.07 27.36
CA TRP A 420 56.90 52.99 27.35
C TRP A 420 58.23 53.48 27.90
N MET A 421 58.63 52.96 29.05
CA MET A 421 59.95 53.24 29.62
C MET A 421 60.90 52.06 29.47
N SER A 422 62.15 52.36 29.14
CA SER A 422 63.22 51.35 29.13
C SER A 422 63.70 51.08 30.55
N LYS A 423 63.55 49.83 31.00
CA LYS A 423 64.09 49.33 32.26
C LYS A 423 65.44 48.69 31.98
N ARG A 424 66.53 49.35 32.40
CA ARG A 424 67.84 48.67 32.45
C ARG A 424 67.81 47.65 33.59
N PRO A 425 68.37 46.44 33.40
CA PRO A 425 68.63 45.56 34.53
C PRO A 425 69.55 46.30 35.51
N LEU A 426 69.17 46.33 36.79
CA LEU A 426 70.04 46.83 37.85
C LEU A 426 71.26 45.91 37.91
N ASP A 427 72.46 46.48 37.84
CA ASP A 427 73.69 45.74 38.10
C ASP A 427 73.61 45.19 39.53
N GLU A 428 73.51 43.87 39.67
CA GLU A 428 73.64 43.15 40.95
C GLU A 428 75.10 43.21 41.44
N THR A 429 75.55 44.42 41.79
CA THR A 429 76.78 44.64 42.55
C THR A 429 76.62 45.90 43.39
N SER A 430 76.10 45.76 44.62
CA SER A 430 76.67 46.33 45.86
C SER A 430 75.67 46.38 47.03
N SER A 431 76.14 45.92 48.19
CA SER A 431 75.77 46.31 49.57
C SER A 431 74.35 45.94 50.04
N GLY A 432 74.12 45.23 51.15
CA GLY A 432 74.85 45.31 52.42
C GLY A 432 74.33 46.49 53.25
N ASP A 433 73.63 46.18 54.35
CA ASP A 433 73.08 47.05 55.42
C ASP A 433 71.84 47.90 55.07
N ALA A 434 70.77 48.02 55.87
CA ALA A 434 70.50 47.64 57.27
C ALA A 434 68.98 47.50 57.51
N ARG A 435 68.60 46.83 58.62
CA ARG A 435 67.37 47.10 59.41
C ARG A 435 67.31 48.63 59.71
N THR A 436 66.17 49.30 59.66
CA THR A 436 65.03 49.33 60.61
C THR A 436 63.95 50.20 60.01
#